data_AF-A0A9P5NB80-F1
#
_entry.id   AF-A0A9P5NB80-F1
#
_cell.length_a   1.000
_cell.length_b   1.000
_cell.length_c   1.000
_cell.angle_alpha   90.00
_cell.angle_beta   90.00
_cell.angle_gamma   90.00
#
_symmetry.space_group_name_H-M   'P 1'
#
loop_
_entity.id
_entity.type
_entity.pdbx_description
1 polymer ?
#
loop_
_entity_poly.entity_id
_entity_poly.type
_entity_poly.pdbx_seq_one_letter_code
_entity_poly.pdbx_strand_id
1 'polypeptide(L)'
;MNRFECKSRLNIPYYDVALPPEAAIMIREDLEWTSPGGMAKKVMAAYPTVTSAQVHKAWTTMSKTLWKRDPEQLPSIKVLLKEYRDEVDMLEITAAEGIEQVAWVMKKIAEPLRGKIVEIGIDATCKNWIYLKISPADQT
;
A
#
# COMPACT_ATOMS: atom_id res chain seq x y z
N MET A 1 -16.10 33.27 -38.59
CA MET A 1 -15.30 32.02 -38.59
C MET A 1 -14.12 32.27 -37.66
N ASN A 2 -14.27 31.97 -36.37
CA ASN A 2 -13.29 32.34 -35.34
C ASN A 2 -12.23 31.25 -35.22
N ARG A 3 -11.02 31.56 -35.68
CA ARG A 3 -9.84 30.71 -35.53
C ARG A 3 -9.31 30.92 -34.11
N PHE A 4 -9.52 29.92 -33.24
CA PHE A 4 -8.89 29.90 -31.93
C PHE A 4 -7.39 29.68 -32.12
N GLU A 5 -6.60 30.73 -31.91
CA GLU A 5 -5.15 30.61 -31.72
C GLU A 5 -4.91 29.85 -30.42
N CYS A 6 -4.51 28.59 -30.54
CA CYS A 6 -4.06 27.79 -29.43
C CYS A 6 -2.72 28.38 -28.97
N LYS A 7 -2.72 29.16 -27.89
CA LYS A 7 -1.50 29.57 -27.18
C LYS A 7 -0.69 28.31 -26.90
N SER A 8 0.38 28.12 -27.65
CA SER A 8 1.39 27.11 -27.39
C SER A 8 1.89 27.35 -25.97
N ARG A 9 1.49 26.48 -25.04
CA ARG A 9 2.05 26.46 -23.69
C ARG A 9 3.55 26.31 -23.87
N LEU A 10 4.31 27.32 -23.42
CA LEU A 10 5.76 27.27 -23.34
C LEU A 10 6.15 25.91 -22.79
N ASN A 11 6.89 25.14 -23.58
CA ASN A 11 7.37 23.84 -23.21
C ASN A 11 8.38 24.07 -22.09
N ILE A 12 7.93 23.98 -20.83
CA ILE A 12 8.81 24.07 -19.67
C ILE A 12 9.78 22.90 -19.83
N PRO A 13 11.10 23.14 -19.90
CA PRO A 13 12.06 22.05 -20.00
C PRO A 13 11.82 21.09 -18.85
N TYR A 14 11.46 19.84 -19.20
CA TYR A 14 11.29 18.76 -18.26
C TYR A 14 12.69 18.40 -17.75
N TYR A 15 13.11 19.06 -16.67
CA TYR A 15 14.29 18.64 -15.94
C TYR A 15 13.93 17.29 -15.29
N ASP A 16 14.48 16.22 -15.85
CA ASP A 16 14.61 14.94 -15.12
C ASP A 16 15.61 15.18 -13.98
N VAL A 17 15.15 15.84 -12.93
CA VAL A 17 15.89 15.95 -11.68
C VAL A 17 15.81 14.55 -11.06
N ALA A 18 16.86 13.77 -11.30
CA ALA A 18 17.09 12.56 -10.53
C ALA A 18 16.94 12.90 -9.05
N LEU A 19 16.12 12.12 -8.34
CA LEU A 19 15.96 12.25 -6.89
C LEU A 19 17.38 12.27 -6.26
N PRO A 20 17.73 13.27 -5.43
CA PRO A 20 19.05 13.32 -4.79
C PRO A 20 19.37 11.97 -4.12
N PRO A 21 20.60 11.46 -4.24
CA PRO A 21 20.97 10.16 -3.67
C PRO A 21 20.61 10.04 -2.18
N GLU A 22 20.78 11.11 -1.42
CA GLU A 22 20.50 11.20 0.01
C GLU A 22 18.99 11.15 0.30
N ALA A 23 18.18 11.75 -0.58
CA ALA A 23 16.72 11.62 -0.51
C ALA A 23 16.27 10.20 -0.86
N ALA A 24 16.95 9.53 -1.80
CA ALA A 24 16.68 8.12 -2.13
C ALA A 24 17.02 7.18 -0.96
N ILE A 25 18.11 7.45 -0.24
CA ILE A 25 18.48 6.70 0.98
C ILE A 25 17.41 6.89 2.05
N MET A 26 16.98 8.13 2.30
CA MET A 26 15.91 8.43 3.26
C MET A 26 14.61 7.68 2.94
N ILE A 27 14.24 7.59 1.65
CA ILE A 27 13.06 6.82 1.23
C ILE A 27 13.23 5.33 1.52
N ARG A 28 14.43 4.77 1.28
CA ARG A 28 14.71 3.34 1.50
C ARG A 28 14.68 2.97 2.98
N GLU A 29 15.28 3.78 3.85
CA GLU A 29 15.37 3.51 5.28
C GLU A 29 14.00 3.48 5.96
N ASP A 30 13.10 4.36 5.53
CA ASP A 30 11.76 4.50 6.13
C ASP A 30 10.66 3.82 5.31
N LEU A 31 11.00 3.07 4.27
CA LEU A 31 10.07 2.54 3.28
C LEU A 31 8.98 1.66 3.90
N GLU A 32 9.35 0.83 4.87
CA GLU A 32 8.48 -0.16 5.52
C GLU A 32 7.46 0.48 6.47
N TRP A 33 7.77 1.66 7.00
CA TRP A 33 7.03 2.28 8.11
C TRP A 33 6.28 3.55 7.71
N THR A 34 6.32 3.94 6.44
CA THR A 34 5.73 5.21 5.97
C THR A 34 4.83 5.03 4.77
N SER A 35 3.77 5.85 4.72
CA SER A 35 2.94 5.98 3.53
C SER A 35 3.61 6.90 2.50
N PRO A 36 3.25 6.80 1.20
CA PRO A 36 3.79 7.69 0.17
C PRO A 36 3.67 9.18 0.52
N GLY A 37 2.53 9.57 1.09
CA GLY A 37 2.27 10.96 1.49
C GLY A 37 3.04 11.39 2.74
N GLY A 38 3.25 10.47 3.69
CA GLY A 38 4.12 10.72 4.85
C GLY A 38 5.57 10.92 4.42
N MET A 39 6.05 10.07 3.51
CA MET A 39 7.39 10.16 2.95
C MET A 39 7.59 11.44 2.14
N ALA A 40 6.63 11.83 1.31
CA ALA A 40 6.68 13.08 0.54
C ALA A 40 6.85 14.29 1.45
N LYS A 41 6.10 14.38 2.55
CA LYS A 41 6.25 15.46 3.53
C LYS A 41 7.65 15.48 4.15
N LYS A 42 8.18 14.33 4.56
CA LYS A 42 9.51 14.21 5.19
C LYS A 42 10.63 14.62 4.22
N VAL A 43 10.62 14.08 3.01
CA VAL A 43 11.66 14.36 2.00
C VAL A 43 11.60 15.81 1.52
N MET A 44 10.41 16.37 1.28
CA MET A 44 10.27 17.76 0.84
C MET A 44 10.69 18.77 1.92
N ALA A 45 10.56 18.42 3.21
CA ALA A 45 11.07 19.25 4.30
C ALA A 45 12.60 19.31 4.33
N ALA A 46 13.28 18.21 3.98
CA ALA A 46 14.74 18.14 3.91
C ALA A 46 15.30 18.64 2.55
N TYR A 47 14.55 18.46 1.46
CA TYR A 47 14.94 18.80 0.10
C TYR A 47 13.81 19.57 -0.59
N PRO A 48 13.74 20.91 -0.40
CA PRO A 48 12.65 21.74 -0.95
C PRO A 48 12.57 21.74 -2.49
N THR A 49 13.64 21.36 -3.17
CA THR A 49 13.72 21.24 -4.63
C THR A 49 13.08 19.97 -5.18
N VAL A 50 12.80 18.98 -4.32
CA VAL A 50 12.17 17.71 -4.69
C VAL A 50 10.65 17.86 -4.66
N THR A 51 9.99 17.35 -5.69
CA THR A 51 8.53 17.36 -5.77
C THR A 51 7.92 16.11 -5.15
N SER A 52 6.69 16.24 -4.65
CA SER A 52 5.90 15.09 -4.17
C SER A 52 5.81 13.97 -5.23
N ALA A 53 5.62 14.33 -6.51
CA ALA A 53 5.53 13.35 -7.59
C ALA A 53 6.81 12.50 -7.72
N GLN A 54 8.00 13.09 -7.58
CA GLN A 54 9.26 12.36 -7.58
C GLN A 54 9.36 11.39 -6.40
N VAL A 55 8.98 11.84 -5.20
CA VAL A 55 8.99 10.99 -4.00
C VAL A 55 8.01 9.85 -4.12
N HIS A 56 6.78 10.11 -4.54
CA HIS A 56 5.76 9.08 -4.76
C HIS A 56 6.21 8.04 -5.80
N LYS A 57 6.81 8.49 -6.91
CA LYS A 57 7.36 7.60 -7.94
C LYS A 57 8.49 6.73 -7.37
N ALA A 58 9.44 7.33 -6.65
CA ALA A 58 10.57 6.62 -6.06
C ALA A 58 10.10 5.61 -5.00
N TRP A 59 9.26 6.03 -4.06
CA TRP A 59 8.66 5.17 -3.03
C TRP A 59 7.90 4.01 -3.68
N THR A 60 7.06 4.27 -4.68
CA THR A 60 6.29 3.21 -5.34
C THR A 60 7.18 2.20 -6.04
N THR A 61 8.23 2.67 -6.74
CA THR A 61 9.19 1.79 -7.41
C THR A 61 9.94 0.92 -6.40
N MET A 62 10.44 1.51 -5.32
CA MET A 62 11.18 0.79 -4.28
C MET A 62 10.27 -0.20 -3.54
N SER A 63 9.04 0.20 -3.19
CA SER A 63 8.05 -0.67 -2.55
C SER A 63 7.68 -1.85 -3.45
N LYS A 64 7.52 -1.62 -4.77
CA LYS A 64 7.29 -2.72 -5.71
C LYS A 64 8.45 -3.71 -5.69
N THR A 65 9.70 -3.25 -5.70
CA THR A 65 10.86 -4.14 -5.60
C THR A 65 10.89 -4.91 -4.28
N LEU A 66 10.51 -4.28 -3.17
CA LEU A 66 10.54 -4.91 -1.85
C LEU A 66 9.44 -5.95 -1.66
N TRP A 67 8.23 -5.72 -2.18
CA TRP A 67 7.04 -6.53 -1.85
C TRP A 67 6.52 -7.39 -3.00
N LYS A 68 6.79 -7.03 -4.26
CA LYS A 68 6.30 -7.79 -5.42
C LYS A 68 7.17 -9.02 -5.62
N ARG A 69 6.56 -10.20 -5.63
CA ARG A 69 7.21 -11.50 -5.84
C ARG A 69 6.87 -12.11 -7.19
N ASP A 70 5.74 -11.71 -7.77
CA ASP A 70 5.25 -12.23 -9.04
C ASP A 70 4.63 -11.10 -9.88
N PRO A 71 4.69 -11.14 -11.23
CA PRO A 71 3.99 -10.21 -12.10
C PRO A 71 2.50 -10.04 -11.78
N GLU A 72 1.83 -11.14 -11.46
CA GLU A 72 0.41 -11.22 -11.11
C GLU A 72 0.19 -11.00 -9.61
N GLN A 73 -0.90 -10.31 -9.25
CA GLN A 73 -1.11 -9.85 -7.87
C GLN A 73 -1.34 -11.00 -6.88
N LEU A 74 -2.22 -11.95 -7.21
CA LEU A 74 -2.58 -13.02 -6.28
C LEU A 74 -1.46 -14.04 -6.06
N PRO A 75 -0.76 -14.53 -7.11
CA PRO A 75 0.45 -15.33 -6.92
C PRO A 75 1.50 -14.58 -6.09
N SER A 76 1.72 -13.28 -6.35
CA SER A 76 2.67 -12.46 -5.59
C SER A 76 2.34 -12.41 -4.10
N ILE A 77 1.06 -12.20 -3.76
CA ILE A 77 0.60 -12.17 -2.37
C ILE A 77 0.79 -13.54 -1.72
N LYS A 78 0.41 -14.65 -2.39
CA LYS A 78 0.57 -16.00 -1.85
C LYS A 78 2.04 -16.33 -1.55
N VAL A 79 2.96 -15.95 -2.44
CA VAL A 79 4.40 -16.14 -2.22
C VAL A 79 4.87 -15.30 -1.02
N LEU A 80 4.50 -14.02 -0.98
CA LEU A 80 4.87 -13.14 0.13
C LEU A 80 4.35 -13.65 1.47
N LEU A 81 3.07 -14.03 1.57
CA LEU A 81 2.49 -14.54 2.81
C LEU A 81 3.15 -15.85 3.27
N LYS A 82 3.61 -16.67 2.34
CA LYS A 82 4.36 -17.89 2.65
C LYS A 82 5.74 -17.60 3.24
N GLU A 83 6.39 -16.50 2.85
CA GLU A 83 7.64 -16.03 3.48
C GLU A 83 7.41 -15.67 4.95
N TYR A 84 6.24 -15.12 5.30
CA TYR A 84 5.85 -14.70 6.66
C TYR A 84 4.94 -15.70 7.38
N ARG A 85 4.97 -16.99 7.01
CA ARG A 85 4.10 -18.04 7.58
C ARG A 85 4.17 -18.18 9.10
N ASP A 86 5.25 -17.72 9.72
CA ASP A 86 5.44 -17.79 11.17
C ASP A 86 4.60 -16.71 11.88
N GLU A 87 4.32 -15.59 11.20
CA GLU A 87 3.55 -14.45 11.71
C GLU A 87 2.11 -14.39 11.18
N VAL A 88 1.86 -15.04 10.04
CA VAL A 88 0.58 -15.00 9.32
C VAL A 88 0.04 -16.40 9.09
N ASP A 89 -1.27 -16.56 9.23
CA ASP A 89 -2.00 -17.74 8.77
C ASP A 89 -2.80 -17.41 7.51
N MET A 90 -2.67 -18.25 6.48
CA MET A 90 -3.55 -18.22 5.31
C MET A 90 -4.83 -19.00 5.62
N LEU A 91 -5.98 -18.42 5.26
CA LEU A 91 -7.29 -19.01 5.48
C LEU A 91 -7.80 -19.62 4.19
N GLU A 92 -8.23 -20.88 4.25
CA GLU A 92 -8.95 -21.51 3.16
C GLU A 92 -10.42 -21.08 3.20
N ILE A 93 -10.79 -20.20 2.28
CA ILE A 93 -12.17 -19.74 2.10
C ILE A 93 -12.62 -20.02 0.67
N THR A 94 -13.79 -20.62 0.55
CA THR A 94 -14.42 -20.88 -0.76
C THR A 94 -14.69 -19.56 -1.46
N ALA A 95 -14.10 -19.38 -2.63
CA ALA A 95 -14.38 -18.22 -3.47
C ALA A 95 -15.71 -18.43 -4.20
N ALA A 96 -16.46 -17.34 -4.43
CA ALA A 96 -17.61 -17.40 -5.31
C ALA A 96 -17.18 -17.62 -6.76
N GLU A 97 -18.09 -18.13 -7.60
CA GLU A 97 -17.81 -18.38 -9.01
C GLU A 97 -17.33 -17.09 -9.71
N GLY A 98 -16.21 -17.19 -10.43
CA GLY A 98 -15.60 -16.06 -11.13
C GLY A 98 -14.81 -15.10 -10.23
N ILE A 99 -14.65 -15.37 -8.94
CA ILE A 99 -13.86 -14.55 -8.02
C ILE A 99 -12.58 -15.29 -7.63
N GLU A 100 -11.44 -14.62 -7.73
CA GLU A 100 -10.20 -15.07 -7.10
C GLU A 100 -9.94 -14.26 -5.83
N GLN A 101 -9.64 -14.95 -4.73
CA GLN A 101 -9.43 -14.32 -3.43
C GLN A 101 -8.28 -14.96 -2.66
N VAL A 102 -7.71 -14.20 -1.74
CA VAL A 102 -6.75 -14.67 -0.73
C VAL A 102 -7.18 -14.07 0.60
N ALA A 103 -7.41 -14.91 1.61
CA ALA A 103 -7.61 -14.46 2.98
C ALA A 103 -6.45 -14.90 3.86
N TRP A 104 -6.11 -14.03 4.79
CA TRP A 104 -5.02 -14.22 5.72
C TRP A 104 -5.24 -13.40 6.98
N VAL A 105 -4.57 -13.78 8.05
CA VAL A 105 -4.66 -13.08 9.35
C VAL A 105 -3.30 -13.04 10.03
N MET A 106 -3.01 -11.92 10.71
CA MET A 106 -1.83 -11.83 11.57
C MET A 106 -2.07 -12.61 12.86
N LYS A 107 -1.21 -13.59 13.16
CA LYS A 107 -1.31 -14.41 14.38
C LYS A 107 -1.30 -13.57 15.66
N LYS A 108 -0.47 -12.54 15.71
CA LYS A 108 -0.41 -11.58 16.83
C LYS A 108 -1.74 -10.88 17.12
N ILE A 109 -2.64 -10.80 16.15
CA ILE A 109 -3.99 -10.25 16.30
C ILE A 109 -4.98 -11.38 16.59
N ALA A 110 -4.89 -12.51 15.90
CA ALA A 110 -5.82 -13.62 16.05
C ALA A 110 -5.72 -14.34 17.41
N GLU A 111 -4.50 -14.55 17.92
CA GLU A 111 -4.27 -15.30 19.15
C GLU A 111 -4.92 -14.67 20.39
N PRO A 112 -4.77 -13.35 20.67
CA PRO A 112 -5.42 -12.72 21.82
C PRO A 112 -6.96 -12.77 21.79
N LEU A 113 -7.51 -12.93 20.59
CA LEU A 113 -8.94 -12.95 20.33
C LEU A 113 -9.54 -14.38 20.33
N ARG A 114 -8.72 -15.42 20.38
CA ARG A 114 -9.17 -16.82 20.41
C ARG A 114 -10.15 -17.04 21.57
N GLY A 115 -11.33 -17.59 21.26
CA GLY A 115 -12.39 -17.87 22.25
C GLY A 115 -13.17 -16.64 22.74
N LYS A 116 -12.88 -15.43 22.23
CA LYS A 116 -13.58 -14.18 22.59
C LYS A 116 -14.40 -13.59 21.45
N ILE A 117 -14.18 -14.05 20.22
CA ILE A 117 -14.86 -13.53 19.03
C ILE A 117 -16.17 -14.28 18.82
N VAL A 118 -17.27 -13.52 18.70
CA VAL A 118 -18.59 -14.01 18.27
C VAL A 118 -18.80 -13.79 16.76
N GLU A 119 -18.25 -12.71 16.20
CA GLU A 119 -18.35 -12.36 14.78
C GLU A 119 -17.15 -11.51 14.33
N ILE A 120 -16.62 -11.75 13.12
CA ILE A 120 -15.66 -10.87 12.44
C ILE A 120 -16.41 -10.18 11.31
N GLY A 121 -16.77 -8.91 11.51
CA GLY A 121 -17.31 -8.08 10.44
C GLY A 121 -16.19 -7.71 9.46
N ILE A 122 -16.19 -8.33 8.28
CA ILE A 122 -15.33 -7.95 7.16
C ILE A 122 -16.16 -7.04 6.26
N ASP A 123 -16.03 -5.73 6.42
CA ASP A 123 -16.61 -4.79 5.45
C ASP A 123 -15.60 -4.57 4.32
N ALA A 124 -15.93 -5.09 3.14
CA ALA A 124 -15.12 -4.92 1.94
C ALA A 124 -15.46 -3.57 1.32
N THR A 125 -14.80 -2.51 1.76
CA THR A 125 -15.00 -1.19 1.17
C THR A 125 -14.18 -1.06 -0.11
N CYS A 126 -14.84 -1.14 -1.27
CA CYS A 126 -14.30 -0.72 -2.56
C CYS A 126 -14.15 0.82 -2.60
N LYS A 127 -13.27 1.37 -1.75
CA LYS A 127 -12.71 2.75 -1.64
C LYS A 127 -12.59 3.19 -0.17
N ASN A 128 -11.36 3.16 0.33
CA ASN A 128 -10.80 3.90 1.48
C ASN A 128 -11.33 3.53 2.89
N TRP A 129 -10.39 3.03 3.72
CA TRP A 129 -10.39 2.79 5.18
C TRP A 129 -11.10 1.51 5.67
N ILE A 130 -10.38 0.72 6.48
CA ILE A 130 -10.89 -0.45 7.21
C ILE A 130 -11.01 -0.06 8.69
N TYR A 131 -12.17 -0.26 9.31
CA TYR A 131 -12.36 -0.23 10.76
C TYR A 131 -12.73 -1.62 11.27
N LEU A 132 -12.03 -2.09 12.31
CA LEU A 132 -12.36 -3.31 13.05
C LEU A 132 -13.41 -2.97 14.11
N LYS A 133 -14.61 -3.53 13.99
CA LYS A 133 -15.61 -3.50 15.06
C LYS A 133 -15.60 -4.85 15.78
N ILE A 134 -15.19 -4.85 17.03
CA ILE A 134 -15.28 -6.01 17.93
C ILE A 134 -16.50 -5.75 18.83
N SER A 135 -17.54 -6.57 18.71
CA SER A 135 -18.70 -6.54 19.61
C SER A 135 -18.52 -7.58 20.72
N PRO A 136 -18.82 -7.24 22.00
CA PRO A 136 -18.84 -8.23 23.07
C PRO A 136 -19.99 -9.23 22.89
N ALA A 137 -19.80 -10.45 23.41
CA ALA A 137 -20.84 -11.47 23.43
C ALA A 137 -22.02 -11.00 24.29
N ASP A 138 -23.22 -11.04 23.73
CA ASP A 138 -24.45 -10.94 24.51
C ASP A 138 -24.49 -12.14 25.47
N GLN A 139 -24.47 -11.84 26.77
CA GLN A 139 -24.66 -12.85 27.82
C GLN A 139 -26.17 -13.18 27.85
N THR A 140 -26.55 -14.30 27.26
CA THR A 140 -27.79 -15.03 27.59
C THR A 140 -27.73 -15.58 29.01
#